data_AF-A0A9E3BN78-F1
#
_entry.id   AF-A0A9E3BN78-F1
#
_cell.length_a   1.000
_cell.length_b   1.000
_cell.length_c   1.000
_cell.angle_alpha   90.00
_cell.angle_beta   90.00
_cell.angle_gamma   90.00
#
_symmetry.space_group_name_H-M   'P 1'
#
loop_
_entity.id
_entity.type
_entity.pdbx_description
1 polymer ?
#
loop_
_entity_poly.entity_id
_entity_poly.type
_entity_poly.pdbx_seq_one_letter_code
_entity_poly.pdbx_strand_id
1 'polypeptide(L)'
;MSGAALATRAGARDLEAELNYIAAGIERPRTYAYPPPDGEPRTNVVNDPRRVLIRDARAHAAEATLDREGFTLIRFTTAVRDFDDETDIRARL
;
A
#
# COMPACT_ATOMS: atom_id res chain seq x y z
N MET A 1 -3.22 25.82 -12.52
CA MET A 1 -2.01 25.26 -11.89
C MET A 1 -1.72 23.92 -12.53
N SER A 2 -0.81 23.91 -13.49
CA SER A 2 -0.50 22.76 -14.36
C SER A 2 0.35 21.74 -13.60
N GLY A 3 -0.14 20.50 -13.47
CA GLY A 3 0.61 19.37 -12.94
C GLY A 3 1.39 18.71 -14.07
N ALA A 4 2.69 19.00 -14.16
CA ALA A 4 3.57 18.36 -15.13
C ALA A 4 3.66 16.85 -14.83
N ALA A 5 3.34 16.04 -15.84
CA ALA A 5 3.61 14.61 -15.83
C ALA A 5 5.14 14.39 -15.82
N LEU A 6 5.69 13.88 -14.71
CA LEU A 6 7.03 13.30 -14.71
C LEU A 6 6.93 11.81 -15.07
N ALA A 7 7.06 11.52 -16.36
CA ALA A 7 7.52 10.21 -16.78
C ALA A 7 9.01 10.07 -16.42
N THR A 8 9.29 9.68 -15.17
CA THR A 8 10.64 9.28 -14.77
C THR A 8 10.88 7.85 -15.20
N ARG A 9 11.89 7.63 -16.05
CA ARG A 9 12.46 6.31 -16.29
C ARG A 9 13.05 5.80 -14.96
N ALA A 10 12.31 4.93 -14.27
CA ALA A 10 12.59 4.57 -12.88
C ALA A 10 13.78 3.63 -12.76
N GLY A 11 14.98 4.20 -12.61
CA GLY A 11 16.01 3.58 -11.79
C GLY A 11 15.52 3.52 -10.35
N ALA A 12 15.84 2.45 -9.62
CA ALA A 12 15.40 2.28 -8.25
C ALA A 12 15.81 3.48 -7.40
N ARG A 13 14.84 4.15 -6.79
CA ARG A 13 15.08 5.29 -5.90
C ARG A 13 14.24 5.10 -4.66
N ASP A 14 14.93 4.81 -3.57
CA ASP A 14 14.39 4.97 -2.24
C ASP A 14 14.00 6.46 -2.06
N LEU A 15 12.93 6.71 -1.31
CA LEU A 15 12.46 8.05 -1.04
C LEU A 15 12.04 8.17 0.43
N GLU A 16 12.21 9.36 0.99
CA GLU A 16 11.63 9.69 2.29
C GLU A 16 10.26 10.31 2.11
N ALA A 17 9.27 9.77 2.82
CA ALA A 17 7.93 10.31 2.86
C ALA A 17 7.32 10.15 4.24
N GLU A 18 6.25 10.92 4.49
CA GLU A 18 5.43 10.77 5.68
C GLU A 18 4.47 9.58 5.49
N LEU A 19 4.46 8.67 6.46
CA LEU A 19 3.48 7.60 6.57
C LEU A 19 2.66 7.79 7.85
N ASN A 20 1.34 7.71 7.71
CA ASN A 20 0.42 7.82 8.84
C ASN A 20 0.28 6.48 9.55
N TYR A 21 0.90 6.37 10.72
CA TYR A 21 0.66 5.26 11.65
C TYR A 21 -0.50 5.61 12.58
N ILE A 22 -0.96 4.63 13.35
CA ILE A 22 -1.90 4.85 14.45
C ILE A 22 -1.10 4.89 15.74
N ALA A 23 -1.28 5.95 16.52
CA ALA A 23 -0.63 6.08 17.82
C ALA A 23 -1.05 4.92 18.74
N ALA A 24 -0.10 4.44 19.56
CA ALA A 24 -0.42 3.47 20.59
C ALA A 24 -1.40 4.09 21.59
N GLY A 25 -2.55 3.44 21.78
CA GLY A 25 -3.61 3.87 22.67
C GLY A 25 -3.96 2.81 23.70
N ILE A 26 -4.75 3.20 24.71
CA ILE A 26 -5.27 2.29 25.74
C ILE A 26 -6.44 1.47 25.17
N GLU A 27 -7.25 2.09 24.32
CA GLU A 27 -8.41 1.46 23.69
C GLU A 27 -8.09 0.95 22.28
N ARG A 28 -8.86 -0.05 21.84
CA ARG A 28 -8.76 -0.57 20.47
C ARG A 28 -9.18 0.52 19.46
N PRO A 29 -8.40 0.73 18.39
CA PRO A 29 -8.79 1.65 17.32
C PRO A 29 -10.15 1.28 16.71
N ARG A 30 -11.05 2.25 16.63
CA ARG A 30 -12.39 2.10 16.07
C ARG A 30 -12.82 3.35 15.31
N THR A 31 -13.66 3.15 14.30
CA THR A 31 -14.37 4.21 13.59
C THR A 31 -15.80 3.74 13.33
N TYR A 32 -16.80 4.52 13.74
CA TYR A 32 -18.20 4.21 13.47
C TYR A 32 -18.55 4.47 12.00
N ALA A 33 -19.20 3.49 11.37
CA ALA A 33 -19.75 3.63 10.01
C ALA A 33 -21.02 4.51 9.97
N TYR A 34 -21.77 4.55 11.07
CA TYR A 34 -22.99 5.34 11.26
C TYR A 34 -22.79 6.43 12.33
N PRO A 35 -23.77 7.32 12.58
CA PRO A 35 -23.67 8.26 13.69
C PRO A 35 -23.35 7.52 15.01
N PRO A 36 -22.35 8.00 15.78
CA PRO A 36 -22.01 7.41 17.07
C PRO A 36 -23.12 7.69 18.10
N PRO A 37 -23.14 6.96 19.24
CA PRO A 37 -23.94 7.35 20.40
C PRO A 37 -23.68 8.80 20.80
N ASP A 38 -24.67 9.44 21.44
CA ASP A 38 -24.58 10.86 21.79
C ASP A 38 -23.35 11.18 22.64
N GLY A 39 -22.57 12.16 22.17
CA GLY A 39 -21.35 12.61 22.83
C GLY A 39 -20.11 11.76 22.54
N GLU A 40 -20.23 10.63 21.85
CA GLU A 40 -19.07 9.82 21.48
C GLU A 40 -18.40 10.33 20.19
N PRO A 41 -17.05 10.38 20.14
CA PRO A 41 -16.36 10.68 18.91
C PRO A 41 -16.54 9.54 17.91
N ARG A 42 -16.71 9.90 16.62
CA ARG A 42 -16.85 8.92 15.52
C ARG A 42 -15.66 7.98 15.43
N THR A 43 -14.46 8.44 15.73
CA THR A 43 -13.25 7.62 15.78
C THR A 43 -12.45 7.94 17.04
N ASN A 44 -11.80 6.92 17.61
CA ASN A 44 -10.77 7.11 18.64
C ASN A 44 -9.34 6.95 18.05
N VAL A 45 -9.22 6.82 16.72
CA VAL A 45 -7.93 6.73 16.04
C VAL A 45 -7.21 8.08 16.15
N VAL A 46 -6.00 8.05 16.69
CA VAL A 46 -5.07 9.18 16.66
C VAL A 46 -3.97 8.84 15.67
N ASN A 47 -3.79 9.68 14.65
CA ASN A 47 -2.70 9.51 13.69
C ASN A 47 -1.37 9.85 14.34
N ASP A 48 -0.34 9.07 14.02
CA ASP A 48 1.06 9.27 14.36
C ASP A 48 1.88 9.34 13.06
N PRO A 49 1.91 10.50 12.38
CA PRO A 49 2.65 10.65 11.13
C PRO A 49 4.14 10.54 11.39
N ARG A 50 4.82 9.66 10.65
CA ARG A 50 6.27 9.45 10.76
C ARG A 50 6.93 9.56 9.39
N ARG A 51 8.01 10.33 9.30
CA ARG A 51 8.88 10.30 8.12
C ARG A 51 9.69 9.01 8.13
N VAL A 52 9.54 8.22 7.08
CA VAL A 52 10.21 6.92 6.93
C VAL A 52 10.86 6.82 5.55
N LEU A 53 11.92 6.03 5.46
CA LEU A 53 12.52 5.64 4.20
C LEU A 53 11.67 4.55 3.54
N ILE A 54 11.09 4.86 2.38
CA ILE A 54 10.39 3.90 1.52
C ILE A 54 11.38 3.40 0.49
N ARG A 55 11.64 2.09 0.50
CA ARG A 55 12.61 1.45 -0.40
C ARG A 55 11.95 0.92 -1.66
N ASP A 56 12.63 1.02 -2.80
CA ASP A 56 12.16 0.38 -4.04
C ASP A 56 12.35 -1.14 -3.95
N ALA A 57 11.26 -1.86 -3.71
CA ALA A 57 11.26 -3.31 -3.60
C ALA A 57 11.83 -4.04 -4.83
N ARG A 58 11.80 -3.42 -6.03
CA ARG A 58 12.37 -4.03 -7.24
C ARG A 58 13.90 -4.18 -7.15
N ALA A 59 14.59 -3.28 -6.45
CA ALA A 59 16.03 -3.38 -6.22
C ALA A 59 16.40 -4.40 -5.13
N HIS A 60 15.48 -4.67 -4.21
CA HIS A 60 15.68 -5.57 -3.05
C HIS A 60 14.91 -6.89 -3.17
N ALA A 61 14.47 -7.24 -4.38
CA ALA A 61 13.54 -8.34 -4.63
C ALA A 61 13.98 -9.70 -4.06
N ALA A 62 15.30 -9.97 -4.07
CA ALA A 62 15.86 -11.23 -3.60
C ALA A 62 15.87 -11.38 -2.07
N GLU A 63 15.65 -10.28 -1.34
CA GLU A 63 15.74 -10.24 0.13
C GLU A 63 14.37 -10.41 0.81
N ALA A 64 13.27 -10.11 0.11
CA ALA A 64 11.92 -10.11 0.69
C ALA A 64 11.34 -11.53 0.78
N THR A 65 11.00 -11.97 1.98
CA THR A 65 10.37 -13.27 2.23
C THR A 65 8.97 -13.11 2.84
N LEU A 66 8.13 -14.13 2.64
CA LEU A 66 6.79 -14.16 3.24
C LEU A 66 6.85 -14.10 4.77
N ASP A 67 7.82 -14.78 5.40
CA ASP A 67 7.90 -14.87 6.86
C ASP A 67 8.34 -13.56 7.53
N ARG A 68 9.23 -12.79 6.87
CA ARG A 68 9.82 -11.59 7.47
C ARG A 68 9.14 -10.31 6.99
N GLU A 69 8.92 -10.16 5.70
CA GLU A 69 8.33 -8.96 5.09
C GLU A 69 6.83 -9.10 4.83
N GLY A 70 6.26 -10.33 4.90
CA GLY A 70 4.86 -10.59 4.59
C GLY A 70 4.56 -10.67 3.08
N PHE A 71 5.58 -10.58 2.23
CA PHE A 71 5.47 -10.71 0.78
C PHE A 71 6.78 -11.26 0.18
N THR A 72 6.71 -11.84 -1.01
CA THR A 72 7.90 -12.15 -1.81
C THR A 72 7.69 -11.66 -3.23
N LEU A 73 8.74 -11.17 -3.89
CA LEU A 73 8.64 -10.70 -5.27
C LEU A 73 9.03 -11.83 -6.24
N ILE A 74 8.03 -12.43 -6.87
CA ILE A 74 8.23 -13.46 -7.90
C ILE A 74 8.17 -12.79 -9.27
N ARG A 75 9.18 -13.06 -10.12
CA ARG A 75 9.11 -12.70 -11.54
C ARG A 75 8.24 -13.70 -12.26
N PHE A 76 7.03 -13.28 -12.64
CA PHE A 76 6.09 -14.08 -13.40
C PHE A 76 5.61 -13.30 -14.63
N THR A 77 5.68 -13.92 -15.80
CA THR A 77 5.11 -13.35 -17.03
C THR A 77 3.71 -13.91 -17.19
N THR A 78 2.70 -13.05 -17.15
CA THR A 78 1.33 -13.46 -17.41
C THR A 78 1.17 -13.94 -18.85
N ALA A 79 0.42 -15.03 -19.05
CA ALA A 79 -0.02 -15.43 -20.38
C ALA A 79 -1.21 -14.59 -20.87
N VAL A 80 -1.98 -13.99 -19.94
CA VAL A 80 -3.15 -13.13 -20.22
C VAL A 80 -2.66 -11.86 -20.90
N ARG A 81 -3.23 -11.57 -22.06
CA ARG A 81 -2.84 -10.42 -22.89
C ARG A 81 -3.76 -9.24 -22.64
N ASP A 82 -5.03 -9.53 -22.39
CA ASP A 82 -6.05 -8.54 -22.06
C ASP A 82 -6.73 -8.92 -20.74
N PHE A 83 -6.59 -8.06 -19.72
CA PHE A 83 -7.15 -8.29 -18.39
C PHE A 83 -8.63 -7.86 -18.28
N ASP A 84 -9.19 -7.26 -19.34
CA ASP A 84 -10.61 -6.89 -19.42
C ASP A 84 -11.42 -7.88 -20.30
N ASP A 85 -10.77 -8.81 -21.01
CA ASP A 85 -11.43 -9.88 -21.77
C ASP A 85 -11.60 -11.15 -20.92
N GLU A 86 -12.83 -11.42 -20.48
CA GLU A 86 -13.18 -12.63 -19.72
C GLU A 86 -12.79 -13.93 -20.43
N THR A 87 -12.85 -13.94 -21.78
CA THR A 87 -12.51 -15.12 -22.57
C THR A 87 -11.00 -15.38 -22.53
N ASP A 88 -10.17 -14.34 -22.66
CA ASP A 88 -8.70 -14.45 -22.61
C ASP A 88 -8.22 -14.87 -21.21
N ILE A 89 -8.89 -14.36 -20.16
CA ILE A 89 -8.62 -14.72 -18.75
C ILE A 89 -8.92 -16.20 -18.51
N ARG A 90 -10.14 -16.67 -18.84
CA ARG A 90 -10.54 -18.05 -18.57
C ARG A 90 -9.73 -19.08 -19.34
N ALA A 91 -9.21 -18.73 -20.51
CA ALA A 91 -8.38 -19.63 -21.32
C ALA A 91 -6.95 -19.83 -20.78
N ARG A 92 -6.51 -19.06 -19.78
CA ARG A 92 -5.12 -18.98 -19.30
C ARG A 92 -4.97 -19.08 -17.78
N LEU A 93 -6.08 -19.34 -17.09
CA LEU A 93 -6.13 -19.84 -15.71
C LEU A 93 -6.06 -21.36 -15.72
#